data_AF-A0A931Y9N5-F1
#
_entry.id   AF-A0A931Y9N5-F1
#
_cell.length_a   1.000
_cell.length_b   1.000
_cell.length_c   1.000
_cell.angle_alpha   90.00
_cell.angle_beta   90.00
_cell.angle_gamma   90.00
#
_symmetry.space_group_name_H-M   'P 1'
#
loop_
_entity.id
_entity.type
_entity.pdbx_description
1 polymer ?
#
loop_
_entity_poly.entity_id
_entity_poly.type
_entity_poly.pdbx_seq_one_letter_code
_entity_poly.pdbx_strand_id
1 'polypeptide(L)'
;MIEGILSFILLILLFLIVNPFDLFMLTSLQMIVVVLLVVLFAVFAVFVFREKTRDEREALHRFIAGRLAFLLGTAVLVIGIVVQTVQHTLDLWLVVALVVMILGKIGGLVYSRMKQ
;
A
#
# COMPACT_ATOMS: atom_id res chain seq x y z
N MET A 1 -17.01 -1.63 9.39
CA MET A 1 -16.52 -2.77 10.22
C MET A 1 -16.01 -3.91 9.32
N ILE A 2 -16.74 -4.24 8.26
CA ILE A 2 -16.33 -5.22 7.25
C ILE A 2 -15.03 -4.77 6.54
N GLU A 3 -14.83 -3.47 6.32
CA GLU A 3 -13.63 -2.94 5.64
C GLU A 3 -12.35 -3.16 6.44
N GLY A 4 -12.42 -2.97 7.77
CA GLY A 4 -11.29 -3.20 8.67
C GLY A 4 -10.87 -4.67 8.69
N ILE A 5 -11.84 -5.59 8.67
CA ILE A 5 -11.61 -7.03 8.59
C ILE A 5 -10.93 -7.40 7.27
N LEU A 6 -11.41 -6.85 6.15
CA LEU A 6 -10.86 -7.11 4.81
C LEU A 6 -9.42 -6.61 4.68
N SER A 7 -9.14 -5.42 5.23
CA SER A 7 -7.79 -4.83 5.26
C SER A 7 -6.84 -5.66 6.14
N PHE A 8 -7.33 -6.15 7.28
CA PHE A 8 -6.55 -7.00 8.19
C PHE A 8 -6.22 -8.36 7.57
N ILE A 9 -7.18 -9.00 6.89
CA ILE A 9 -6.95 -10.25 6.14
C ILE A 9 -5.89 -10.05 5.06
N LEU A 10 -5.94 -8.93 4.33
CA LEU A 10 -4.99 -8.64 3.27
C LEU A 10 -3.55 -8.43 3.80
N LEU A 11 -3.42 -7.77 4.96
CA LEU A 11 -2.12 -7.63 5.63
C LEU A 11 -1.55 -8.99 6.07
N ILE A 12 -2.38 -9.87 6.64
CA ILE A 12 -1.97 -11.23 7.00
C ILE A 12 -1.51 -12.00 5.77
N LEU A 13 -2.26 -11.90 4.66
CA LEU A 13 -1.94 -12.59 3.41
C LEU A 13 -0.58 -12.14 2.85
N LEU A 14 -0.33 -10.81 2.82
CA LEU A 14 0.95 -10.26 2.39
C LEU A 14 2.11 -10.71 3.30
N PHE A 15 1.90 -10.69 4.62
CA PHE A 15 2.89 -11.15 5.58
C PHE A 15 3.23 -12.64 5.40
N LEU A 16 2.23 -13.48 5.14
CA LEU A 16 2.41 -14.91 4.89
C LEU A 16 3.23 -15.18 3.63
N ILE A 17 3.09 -14.33 2.60
CA ILE A 17 3.83 -14.44 1.31
C ILE A 17 5.29 -14.05 1.43
N VAL A 18 5.60 -13.01 2.22
CA VAL A 18 6.99 -12.65 2.54
C VAL A 18 7.69 -13.84 3.23
N ASN A 19 6.92 -14.80 3.74
CA ASN A 19 7.38 -16.05 4.32
C ASN A 19 8.55 -15.83 5.32
N PRO A 20 8.39 -14.92 6.30
CA PRO A 20 9.48 -14.52 7.19
C PRO A 20 10.03 -15.66 8.06
N PHE A 21 9.32 -16.80 8.10
CA PHE A 21 9.64 -17.99 8.88
C PHE A 21 9.97 -19.20 8.01
N ASP A 22 10.12 -19.03 6.69
CA ASP A 22 10.36 -20.11 5.71
C ASP A 22 9.40 -21.32 5.83
N LEU A 23 8.19 -21.10 6.34
CA LEU A 23 7.19 -22.15 6.61
C LEU A 23 6.68 -22.83 5.33
N PHE A 24 6.77 -22.13 4.21
CA PHE A 24 6.32 -22.63 2.92
C PHE A 24 7.51 -22.89 1.98
N MET A 25 7.86 -24.17 1.77
CA MET A 25 8.68 -24.57 0.61
C MET A 25 7.82 -24.55 -0.65
N LEU A 26 7.54 -23.35 -1.17
CA LEU A 26 6.81 -23.17 -2.43
C LEU A 26 7.76 -23.28 -3.62
N THR A 27 7.40 -24.13 -4.59
CA THR A 27 8.11 -24.20 -5.88
C THR A 27 7.92 -22.90 -6.66
N SER A 28 8.86 -22.56 -7.56
CA SER A 28 8.91 -21.28 -8.28
C SER A 28 7.60 -20.93 -9.02
N LEU A 29 6.87 -21.95 -9.51
CA LEU A 29 5.59 -21.77 -10.19
C LEU A 29 4.45 -21.42 -9.20
N GLN A 30 4.43 -22.04 -8.03
CA GLN A 30 3.43 -21.75 -6.99
C GLN A 30 3.57 -20.33 -6.45
N MET A 31 4.81 -19.84 -6.33
CA MET A 31 5.08 -18.46 -5.91
C MET A 31 4.47 -17.44 -6.88
N ILE A 32 4.63 -17.66 -8.19
CA ILE A 32 4.06 -16.78 -9.23
C ILE A 32 2.53 -16.78 -9.19
N VAL A 33 1.90 -17.95 -9.01
CA VAL A 33 0.44 -18.08 -8.94
C VAL A 33 -0.12 -17.38 -7.71
N VAL A 34 0.54 -17.51 -6.55
CA VAL A 34 0.13 -16.83 -5.31
C VAL A 34 0.26 -15.31 -5.48
N VAL A 35 1.38 -14.82 -6.00
CA VAL A 35 1.57 -13.38 -6.26
C VAL A 35 0.49 -12.85 -7.20
N LEU A 36 0.20 -13.55 -8.30
CA LEU A 36 -0.84 -13.14 -9.25
C LEU A 36 -2.23 -13.08 -8.61
N LEU A 37 -2.58 -14.10 -7.82
CA LEU A 37 -3.88 -14.17 -7.12
C LEU A 37 -4.02 -13.02 -6.12
N VAL A 38 -2.95 -12.68 -5.40
CA VAL A 38 -2.96 -11.55 -4.45
C VAL A 38 -3.06 -10.22 -5.17
N VAL A 39 -2.36 -10.03 -6.29
CA VAL A 39 -2.50 -8.81 -7.10
C VAL A 39 -3.95 -8.67 -7.58
N LEU A 40 -4.55 -9.74 -8.10
CA LEU A 40 -5.97 -9.75 -8.52
C LEU A 40 -6.91 -9.45 -7.35
N PHE A 41 -6.68 -10.06 -6.18
CA PHE A 41 -7.49 -9.82 -5.00
C PHE A 41 -7.32 -8.40 -4.45
N ALA A 42 -6.12 -7.84 -4.48
CA ALA A 42 -5.86 -6.47 -4.06
C ALA A 42 -6.54 -5.47 -5.00
N VAL A 43 -6.46 -5.69 -6.31
CA VAL A 43 -7.20 -4.88 -7.31
C VAL A 43 -8.70 -4.96 -7.04
N PHE A 44 -9.24 -6.17 -6.85
CA PHE A 44 -10.64 -6.36 -6.51
C PHE A 44 -11.04 -5.63 -5.21
N ALA A 45 -10.25 -5.76 -4.15
CA ALA A 45 -10.48 -5.13 -2.86
C ALA A 45 -10.50 -3.60 -2.97
N VAL A 46 -9.57 -3.01 -3.74
CA VAL A 46 -9.50 -1.57 -4.00
C VAL A 46 -10.72 -1.07 -4.77
N PHE A 47 -11.20 -1.81 -5.77
CA PHE A 47 -12.39 -1.44 -6.54
C PHE A 47 -13.70 -1.59 -5.76
N VAL A 48 -13.78 -2.59 -4.87
CA VAL A 48 -14.93 -2.80 -3.99
C VAL A 48 -14.97 -1.76 -2.86
N PHE A 49 -13.84 -1.10 -2.56
CA PHE A 49 -13.70 -0.01 -1.61
C PHE A 49 -14.38 1.32 -2.04
N ARG A 50 -15.50 1.28 -2.77
CA ARG A 50 -16.30 2.49 -3.04
C ARG A 50 -17.18 2.80 -1.84
N GLU A 51 -16.67 3.70 -1.02
CA GLU A 51 -17.30 4.15 0.21
C GLU A 51 -18.26 5.33 -0.07
N LYS A 52 -19.55 5.18 0.24
CA LYS A 52 -20.51 6.30 0.21
C LYS A 52 -20.36 7.13 1.49
N THR A 53 -19.97 8.40 1.35
CA THR A 53 -19.97 9.43 2.41
C THR A 53 -21.37 9.59 3.00
N ARG A 54 -21.54 9.35 4.31
CA ARG A 54 -22.79 9.66 5.02
C ARG A 54 -22.65 10.71 6.11
N ASP A 55 -21.45 10.98 6.63
CA ASP A 55 -21.23 11.96 7.72
C ASP A 55 -19.87 12.71 7.63
N GLU A 56 -19.81 13.96 8.10
CA GLU A 56 -18.60 14.79 8.19
C GLU A 56 -17.53 14.18 9.10
N ARG A 57 -17.95 13.44 10.14
CA ARG A 57 -17.03 12.73 11.05
C ARG A 57 -16.22 11.65 10.34
N GLU A 58 -16.86 10.92 9.42
CA GLU A 58 -16.19 9.90 8.61
C GLU A 58 -15.21 10.52 7.60
N ALA A 59 -15.47 11.75 7.13
CA ALA A 59 -14.53 12.47 6.29
C ALA A 59 -13.23 12.83 7.03
N LEU A 60 -13.35 13.27 8.30
CA LEU A 60 -12.18 13.59 9.13
C LEU A 60 -11.32 12.33 9.40
N HIS A 61 -11.95 11.21 9.78
CA HIS A 61 -11.23 9.96 10.04
C HIS A 61 -10.47 9.47 8.81
N ARG A 62 -11.06 9.59 7.61
CA ARG A 62 -10.38 9.21 6.36
C ARG A 62 -9.25 10.15 5.99
N PHE A 63 -9.40 11.45 6.24
CA PHE A 63 -8.31 12.40 6.05
C PHE A 63 -7.11 12.06 6.94
N ILE A 64 -7.35 11.77 8.23
CA ILE A 64 -6.30 11.36 9.17
C ILE A 64 -5.66 10.05 8.73
N ALA A 65 -6.46 9.04 8.37
CA ALA A 65 -5.97 7.75 7.89
C ALA A 65 -5.11 7.89 6.62
N GLY A 66 -5.57 8.67 5.63
CA GLY A 66 -4.81 8.93 4.40
C GLY A 66 -3.49 9.66 4.67
N ARG A 67 -3.48 10.63 5.59
CA ARG A 67 -2.27 11.35 5.99
C ARG A 67 -1.27 10.43 6.69
N LEU A 68 -1.74 9.58 7.61
CA LEU A 68 -0.90 8.59 8.30
C LEU A 68 -0.33 7.56 7.33
N ALA A 69 -1.15 7.01 6.43
CA ALA A 69 -0.71 6.06 5.43
C ALA A 69 0.41 6.64 4.54
N PHE A 70 0.25 7.90 4.09
CA PHE A 70 1.29 8.59 3.32
C PHE A 70 2.59 8.77 4.12
N LEU A 71 2.49 9.17 5.40
CA LEU A 71 3.67 9.37 6.25
C LEU A 71 4.41 8.05 6.51
N LEU A 72 3.69 6.98 6.86
CA LEU A 72 4.28 5.67 7.10
C LEU A 72 4.89 5.09 5.81
N GLY A 73 4.18 5.17 4.68
CA GLY A 73 4.70 4.71 3.39
C GLY A 73 5.97 5.46 2.95
N THR A 74 5.97 6.78 3.12
CA THR A 74 7.15 7.62 2.85
C THR A 74 8.32 7.24 3.78
N ALA A 75 8.06 7.07 5.07
CA ALA A 75 9.09 6.71 6.05
C ALA A 75 9.73 5.35 5.72
N VAL A 76 8.92 4.34 5.40
CA VAL A 76 9.41 3.01 5.01
C VAL A 76 10.25 3.07 3.74
N LEU A 77 9.80 3.79 2.71
CA LEU A 77 10.59 3.96 1.48
C LEU A 77 11.91 4.70 1.73
N VAL A 78 11.89 5.77 2.52
CA VAL A 78 13.11 6.52 2.86
C VAL A 78 14.10 5.64 3.63
N ILE A 79 13.62 4.87 4.62
CA ILE A 79 14.47 3.92 5.37
C ILE A 79 15.04 2.87 4.41
N GLY A 80 14.23 2.29 3.53
CA GLY A 80 14.66 1.32 2.53
C GLY A 80 15.74 1.87 1.59
N ILE A 81 15.57 3.09 1.09
CA ILE A 81 16.54 3.79 0.25
C ILE A 81 17.85 3.99 1.03
N VAL A 82 17.79 4.48 2.27
CA VAL A 82 18.99 4.70 3.09
C VAL A 82 19.76 3.40 3.30
N VAL A 83 19.07 2.32 3.70
CA VAL A 83 19.70 1.01 3.93
C VAL A 83 20.33 0.46 2.66
N GLN A 84 19.62 0.49 1.52
CA GLN A 84 20.16 -0.02 0.25
C GLN A 84 21.28 0.87 -0.32
N THR A 85 21.24 2.18 -0.07
CA THR A 85 22.31 3.11 -0.49
C THR A 85 23.61 2.78 0.23
N VAL A 86 23.55 2.53 1.55
CA VAL A 86 24.72 2.13 2.35
C VAL A 86 25.26 0.77 1.90
N GLN A 87 24.40 -0.11 1.40
CA GLN A 87 24.80 -1.41 0.84
C GLN A 87 25.24 -1.35 -0.63
N HIS A 88 25.22 -0.17 -1.27
CA HIS A 88 25.48 0.02 -2.70
C HIS A 88 24.60 -0.84 -3.64
N THR A 89 23.42 -1.25 -3.17
CA THR A 89 22.45 -2.07 -3.89
C THR A 89 21.12 -1.33 -4.06
N LEU A 90 21.20 -0.01 -4.31
CA LEU A 90 20.02 0.83 -4.48
C LEU A 90 19.15 0.33 -5.64
N ASP A 91 17.94 -0.10 -5.31
CA ASP A 91 16.93 -0.46 -6.28
C ASP A 91 16.16 0.80 -6.72
N LEU A 92 16.18 1.05 -8.02
CA LEU A 92 15.51 2.18 -8.66
C LEU A 92 14.00 2.19 -8.36
N TRP A 93 13.38 1.03 -8.15
CA TRP A 93 11.96 0.91 -7.85
C TRP A 93 11.55 1.61 -6.57
N LEU A 94 12.41 1.63 -5.53
CA LEU A 94 12.11 2.36 -4.30
C LEU A 94 12.03 3.88 -4.52
N VAL A 95 12.96 4.42 -5.32
CA VAL A 95 13.00 5.84 -5.65
C VAL A 95 11.78 6.21 -6.51
N VAL A 96 11.49 5.41 -7.53
CA VAL A 96 10.31 5.61 -8.40
C VAL A 96 9.03 5.56 -7.59
N ALA A 97 8.88 4.58 -6.69
CA ALA A 97 7.71 4.47 -5.81
C ALA A 97 7.51 5.73 -4.95
N LEU A 98 8.59 6.28 -4.39
CA LEU A 98 8.54 7.49 -3.58
C LEU A 98 8.09 8.71 -4.42
N VAL A 99 8.67 8.87 -5.62
CA VAL A 99 8.31 9.95 -6.55
C VAL A 99 6.84 9.87 -6.95
N VAL A 100 6.37 8.68 -7.36
CA VAL A 100 4.97 8.47 -7.77
C VAL A 100 4.01 8.79 -6.62
N MET A 101 4.34 8.38 -5.40
CA MET A 101 3.50 8.66 -4.22
C MET A 101 3.41 10.16 -3.92
N ILE A 102 4.53 10.89 -4.01
CA ILE A 102 4.56 12.35 -3.81
C ILE A 102 3.75 13.06 -4.91
N LEU A 103 3.96 12.68 -6.18
CA LEU A 103 3.19 13.23 -7.30
C LEU A 103 1.70 12.94 -7.16
N GLY A 104 1.33 11.74 -6.74
CA GLY A 104 -0.06 11.36 -6.47
C GLY A 104 -0.69 12.23 -5.38
N LYS A 105 0.04 12.51 -4.29
CA LYS A 105 -0.43 13.41 -3.24
C LYS A 105 -0.60 14.85 -3.73
N ILE A 106 0.36 15.36 -4.50
CA ILE A 106 0.27 16.71 -5.07
C ILE A 106 -0.91 16.81 -6.04
N GLY A 107 -1.06 15.84 -6.96
CA GLY A 107 -2.17 15.79 -7.90
C GLY A 107 -3.53 15.69 -7.21
N GLY A 108 -3.64 14.86 -6.17
CA GLY A 108 -4.86 14.76 -5.36
C GLY A 108 -5.20 16.08 -4.64
N LEU A 109 -4.19 16.78 -4.10
CA LEU A 109 -4.37 18.09 -3.48
C LEU A 109 -4.84 19.16 -4.49
N VAL A 110 -4.25 19.18 -5.69
CA VAL A 110 -4.66 20.11 -6.75
C VAL A 110 -6.10 19.83 -7.18
N TYR A 111 -6.45 18.56 -7.43
CA TYR A 111 -7.82 18.17 -7.79
C TYR A 111 -8.84 18.55 -6.71
N SER A 112 -8.51 18.33 -5.44
CA SER A 112 -9.38 18.71 -4.32
C SER A 112 -9.62 20.21 -4.25
N ARG A 113 -8.60 21.04 -4.55
CA ARG A 113 -8.73 22.50 -4.56
C ARG A 113 -9.50 23.03 -5.76
N MET A 114 -9.50 22.31 -6.88
CA MET A 114 -10.24 22.70 -8.09
C MET A 114 -11.73 22.33 -8.01
N LYS A 115 -12.09 21.35 -7.18
CA LYS A 115 -13.46 20.82 -7.08
C LYS A 115 -14.24 21.35 -5.88
N GLN A 116 -13.56 21.90 -4.87
CA GLN A 116 -14.17 22.72 -3.81
C GLN A 116 -14.46 24.12 -4.34
#